data_AF-W4RVB6-F1
#
_entry.id   AF-W4RVB6-F1
#
_cell.length_a   1.000
_cell.length_b   1.000
_cell.length_c   1.000
_cell.angle_alpha   90.00
_cell.angle_beta   90.00
_cell.angle_gamma   90.00
#
_symmetry.space_group_name_H-M   'P 1'
#
loop_
_entity.id
_entity.type
_entity.pdbx_description
1 polymer ?
#
loop_
_entity_poly.entity_id
_entity_poly.type
_entity_poly.pdbx_seq_one_letter_code
_entity_poly.pdbx_strand_id
1 'polypeptide(L)'
;MTNVWLEEFLYPEKQAIEKGYYPVDWEKVHKELQKKNVTLKLLHHEYAISAKEVRKIPYAYRTFAEKYGQYAQKFKLTMPLRRKPGEIMEVDCWYNTFYSRSYNR
;
A
#
# COMPACT_ATOMS: atom_id res chain seq x y z
N MET A 1 -4.00 -25.62 25.49
CA MET A 1 -4.08 -26.14 24.12
C MET A 1 -4.38 -24.96 23.20
N THR A 2 -3.36 -24.39 22.58
CA THR A 2 -3.54 -23.44 21.48
C THR A 2 -3.88 -24.26 20.23
N ASN A 3 -5.06 -24.03 19.65
CA ASN A 3 -5.49 -24.77 18.46
C ASN A 3 -4.66 -24.31 17.26
N VAL A 4 -3.57 -25.03 16.98
CA VAL A 4 -2.64 -24.77 15.87
C VAL A 4 -3.36 -24.63 14.53
N TRP A 5 -4.42 -25.43 14.32
CA TRP A 5 -5.29 -25.36 13.13
C TRP A 5 -5.99 -24.00 12.94
N LEU A 6 -6.44 -23.36 14.03
CA LEU A 6 -7.11 -22.04 13.97
C LEU A 6 -6.11 -20.96 13.54
N GLU A 7 -4.87 -21.05 14.00
CA GLU A 7 -3.82 -20.11 13.62
C GLU A 7 -3.40 -20.27 12.15
N GLU A 8 -3.33 -21.50 11.63
CA GLU A 8 -3.08 -21.77 10.21
C GLU A 8 -4.20 -21.28 9.31
N PHE A 9 -5.46 -21.44 9.73
CA PHE A 9 -6.63 -21.02 8.96
C PHE A 9 -6.82 -19.49 8.95
N LEU A 10 -6.62 -18.84 10.10
CA LEU A 10 -6.80 -17.39 10.24
C LEU A 10 -5.60 -16.59 9.72
N TYR A 11 -4.39 -17.15 9.75
CA TYR A 11 -3.15 -16.43 9.42
C TYR A 11 -2.21 -17.24 8.49
N PRO A 12 -2.60 -17.46 7.22
CA PRO A 12 -1.73 -18.15 6.24
C PRO A 12 -0.41 -17.40 6.00
N GLU A 13 -0.34 -16.11 6.32
CA GLU A 13 0.89 -15.32 6.24
C GLU A 13 1.97 -15.75 7.25
N LYS A 14 1.59 -16.34 8.39
CA LYS A 14 2.53 -16.84 9.40
C LYS A 14 3.28 -18.09 8.92
N GLN A 15 2.67 -18.91 8.06
CA GLN A 15 3.33 -20.08 7.45
C GLN A 15 4.51 -19.67 6.54
N ALA A 16 4.50 -18.45 6.00
CA ALA A 16 5.63 -17.95 5.23
C ALA A 16 6.86 -17.70 6.12
N ILE A 17 6.67 -17.41 7.42
CA ILE A 17 7.77 -17.18 8.36
C ILE A 17 8.42 -18.51 8.77
N GLU A 18 7.63 -19.57 8.92
CA GLU A 18 8.10 -20.94 9.20
C GLU A 18 8.86 -21.58 8.02
N LYS A 19 8.56 -21.17 6.78
CA LYS A 19 9.23 -21.65 5.56
C LYS A 19 10.63 -21.06 5.33
N GLY A 20 11.20 -20.32 6.29
CA GLY A 20 12.55 -19.76 6.19
C GLY A 20 12.64 -18.48 5.35
N TYR A 21 11.52 -17.79 5.13
CA TYR A 21 11.56 -16.45 4.54
C TYR A 21 12.11 -15.44 5.55
N TYR A 22 12.82 -14.43 5.03
CA TYR A 22 13.30 -13.35 5.88
C TYR A 22 12.11 -12.49 6.35
N PRO A 23 11.97 -12.22 7.66
CA PRO A 23 10.89 -11.39 8.16
C PRO A 23 11.12 -9.92 7.72
N VAL A 24 10.13 -9.31 7.07
CA VAL A 24 10.17 -7.89 6.69
C VAL A 24 9.59 -7.07 7.83
N ASP A 25 10.32 -6.04 8.29
CA ASP A 25 9.80 -5.03 9.20
C ASP A 25 9.10 -3.91 8.42
N TRP A 26 7.76 -4.02 8.31
CA TRP A 26 6.95 -3.10 7.51
C TRP A 26 6.91 -1.67 8.06
N GLU A 27 7.08 -1.48 9.37
CA GLU A 27 7.07 -0.15 9.99
C GLU A 27 8.33 0.63 9.61
N LYS A 28 9.49 -0.03 9.67
CA LYS A 28 10.76 0.54 9.21
C LYS A 28 10.72 0.87 7.72
N VAL A 29 10.22 -0.04 6.89
CA VAL A 29 10.06 0.16 5.44
C VAL A 29 9.16 1.36 5.16
N HIS A 30 8.04 1.49 5.87
CA HIS A 30 7.12 2.62 5.70
C HIS A 30 7.78 3.96 6.10
N LYS A 31 8.52 3.99 7.21
CA LYS A 31 9.26 5.17 7.66
C LYS A 31 10.35 5.61 6.69
N GLU A 32 11.03 4.65 6.06
CA GLU A 32 12.06 4.94 5.05
C GLU A 32 11.43 5.45 3.75
N LEU A 33 10.28 4.91 3.34
CA LEU A 33 9.52 5.40 2.18
C LEU A 33 8.97 6.83 2.35
N GLN A 34 8.83 7.33 3.59
CA GLN A 34 8.45 8.73 3.84
C GLN A 34 9.62 9.71 3.59
N LYS A 35 10.86 9.23 3.47
CA LYS A 35 12.02 10.09 3.17
C LYS A 35 12.05 10.43 1.67
N LYS A 36 12.48 11.66 1.35
CA LYS A 36 12.67 12.10 -0.03
C LYS A 36 13.75 11.21 -0.69
N ASN A 37 13.48 10.76 -1.92
CA ASN A 37 14.35 9.92 -2.77
C ASN A 37 14.41 8.41 -2.46
N VAL A 38 13.56 7.89 -1.57
CA VAL A 38 13.49 6.43 -1.33
C VAL A 38 12.44 5.78 -2.21
N THR A 39 12.81 4.69 -2.89
CA THR A 39 11.89 3.90 -3.73
C THR A 39 11.71 2.50 -3.19
N LEU A 40 10.53 1.91 -3.41
CA LEU A 40 10.20 0.56 -2.96
C LEU A 40 11.15 -0.50 -3.56
N LYS A 41 11.65 -0.25 -4.79
CA LYS A 41 12.62 -1.10 -5.47
C LYS A 41 13.99 -1.07 -4.80
N LEU A 42 14.44 0.11 -4.35
CA LEU A 42 15.71 0.26 -3.64
C LEU A 42 15.68 -0.52 -2.31
N LEU A 43 14.61 -0.34 -1.54
CA LEU A 43 14.40 -1.06 -0.28
C LEU A 43 14.32 -2.58 -0.47
N HIS A 44 13.67 -3.04 -1.55
CA HIS A 44 13.63 -4.46 -1.88
C HIS A 44 15.02 -5.04 -2.19
N HIS A 45 15.88 -4.26 -2.85
CA HIS A 45 17.25 -4.68 -3.13
C HIS A 45 18.10 -4.81 -1.86
N GLU A 46 18.03 -3.83 -0.96
CA GLU A 46 18.69 -3.88 0.35
C GLU A 46 18.21 -5.07 1.18
N TYR A 47 16.90 -5.28 1.20
CA TYR A 47 16.28 -6.44 1.84
C TYR A 47 16.76 -7.77 1.25
N ALA A 48 16.91 -7.87 -0.07
CA ALA A 48 17.40 -9.08 -0.72
C ALA A 48 18.86 -9.37 -0.37
N ILE A 49 19.68 -8.33 -0.18
CA ILE A 49 21.07 -8.46 0.30
C ILE A 49 21.08 -8.97 1.74
N SER A 50 20.31 -8.36 2.64
CA SER A 50 20.24 -8.78 4.05
C SER A 50 19.70 -10.21 4.20
N ALA A 51 18.74 -10.61 3.36
CA ALA A 51 18.23 -11.97 3.33
C ALA A 51 19.31 -13.01 2.93
N LYS A 52 20.14 -12.67 1.93
CA LYS A 52 21.27 -13.52 1.50
C LYS A 52 22.32 -13.68 2.60
N GLU A 53 22.63 -12.61 3.32
CA GLU A 53 23.58 -12.64 4.44
C GLU A 53 23.12 -13.57 5.55
N VAL A 54 21.82 -13.56 5.85
CA VAL A 54 21.21 -14.42 6.88
C VAL A 54 20.82 -15.82 6.35
N ARG A 55 21.19 -16.15 5.10
CA ARG A 55 20.87 -17.42 4.41
C ARG A 55 19.37 -17.76 4.38
N LYS A 56 18.52 -16.74 4.32
CA LYS A 56 17.06 -16.88 4.20
C LYS A 56 16.59 -16.58 2.78
N ILE A 57 15.41 -17.07 2.43
CA ILE A 57 14.84 -16.88 1.10
C ILE A 57 14.23 -15.47 1.01
N PRO A 58 14.70 -14.59 0.11
CA PRO A 58 14.08 -13.28 -0.11
C PRO A 58 12.74 -13.44 -0.86
N TYR A 59 11.79 -12.54 -0.57
CA TYR A 59 10.58 -12.41 -1.39
C TYR A 59 10.91 -11.86 -2.78
N ALA A 60 10.16 -12.31 -3.79
CA ALA A 60 10.16 -11.67 -5.09
C ALA A 60 9.64 -10.22 -4.98
N TYR A 61 10.13 -9.33 -5.84
CA TYR A 61 9.73 -7.91 -5.84
C TYR A 61 8.21 -7.72 -5.93
N ARG A 62 7.55 -8.51 -6.78
CA ARG A 62 6.08 -8.46 -6.97
C ARG A 62 5.35 -8.71 -5.65
N THR A 63 5.68 -9.80 -4.97
CA THR A 63 5.08 -10.17 -3.68
C THR A 63 5.39 -9.14 -2.60
N PHE A 64 6.60 -8.58 -2.60
CA PHE A 64 6.99 -7.51 -1.68
C PHE A 64 6.13 -6.26 -1.88
N ALA A 65 5.91 -5.85 -3.13
CA ALA A 65 5.08 -4.71 -3.47
C ALA A 65 3.59 -4.93 -3.15
N GLU A 66 3.06 -6.12 -3.44
CA GLU A 66 1.68 -6.50 -3.10
C GLU A 66 1.45 -6.45 -1.58
N LYS A 67 2.34 -7.05 -0.79
CA LYS A 67 2.27 -7.02 0.68
C LYS A 67 2.41 -5.61 1.25
N TYR A 68 3.34 -4.81 0.72
CA TYR A 68 3.47 -3.41 1.12
C TYR A 68 2.21 -2.60 0.78
N GLY A 69 1.58 -2.87 -0.37
CA GLY A 69 0.32 -2.24 -0.77
C GLY A 69 -0.82 -2.53 0.22
N GLN A 70 -0.96 -3.78 0.66
CA GLN A 70 -1.95 -4.17 1.67
C GLN A 70 -1.67 -3.51 3.03
N TYR A 71 -0.40 -3.50 3.46
CA TYR A 71 0.02 -2.77 4.67
C TYR A 71 -0.33 -1.28 4.55
N ALA A 72 0.05 -0.63 3.45
CA ALA A 72 -0.23 0.79 3.22
C ALA A 72 -1.73 1.09 3.17
N GLN A 73 -2.58 0.19 2.66
CA GLN A 73 -4.04 0.36 2.71
C GLN A 73 -4.56 0.41 4.15
N LYS A 74 -4.04 -0.44 5.04
CA LYS A 74 -4.39 -0.42 6.47
C LYS A 74 -4.06 0.91 7.14
N PHE A 75 -2.93 1.53 6.78
CA PHE A 75 -2.54 2.85 7.30
C PHE A 75 -3.27 4.01 6.60
N LYS A 76 -3.58 3.88 5.30
CA LYS A 76 -4.36 4.85 4.51
C LYS A 76 -5.84 4.91 4.91
N LEU A 77 -6.40 3.89 5.55
CA LEU A 77 -7.76 3.95 6.11
C LEU A 77 -7.90 5.05 7.19
N THR A 78 -6.79 5.50 7.76
CA THR A 78 -6.70 6.66 8.64
C THR A 78 -6.29 7.92 7.89
N MET A 79 -6.94 8.26 6.77
CA MET A 79 -6.87 9.64 6.27
C MET A 79 -7.72 10.51 7.20
N PRO A 80 -7.13 11.34 8.06
CA PRO A 80 -7.93 12.25 8.86
C PRO A 80 -8.44 13.31 7.89
N LEU A 81 -9.73 13.29 7.57
CA LEU A 81 -10.38 14.40 6.90
C LEU A 81 -10.34 15.59 7.86
N ARG A 82 -9.25 16.37 7.84
CA ARG A 82 -9.09 17.60 8.63
C ARG A 82 -9.89 18.76 8.03
N ARG A 83 -11.13 18.49 7.58
CA ARG A 83 -12.00 19.52 7.01
C ARG A 83 -13.34 19.40 7.68
N LYS A 84 -13.83 20.53 8.21
CA LYS A 84 -15.18 20.56 8.77
C LYS A 84 -16.16 20.44 7.58
N PRO A 85 -17.19 19.57 7.67
CA PRO A 85 -18.23 19.53 6.65
C PRO A 85 -18.91 20.91 6.58
N GLY A 86 -18.68 21.65 5.50
CA GLY A 86 -19.22 23.01 5.29
C GLY A 86 -18.19 24.10 4.94
N GLU A 87 -16.89 23.82 4.87
CA GLU A 87 -15.87 24.85 4.63
C GLU A 87 -15.67 25.24 3.15
N ILE A 88 -15.98 24.34 2.21
CA ILE A 88 -15.89 24.62 0.76
C ILE A 88 -17.07 23.94 0.06
N MET A 89 -17.95 24.75 -0.54
CA MET A 89 -18.87 24.30 -1.58
C MET A 89 -18.24 24.63 -2.92
N GLU A 90 -17.79 23.62 -3.66
CA GLU A 90 -17.40 23.81 -5.05
C GLU A 90 -18.69 23.81 -5.89
N VAL A 91 -18.99 24.95 -6.53
CA VAL A 91 -20.10 25.06 -7.49
C VAL A 91 -19.56 24.56 -8.82
N ASP A 92 -19.81 23.29 -9.11
CA ASP A 92 -19.44 22.67 -10.38
C ASP A 92 -20.45 23.13 -11.45
N CYS A 93 -20.22 24.31 -12.04
CA CYS A 93 -21.06 24.80 -13.14
C CYS A 93 -20.52 24.25 -14.46
N TRP A 94 -21.17 23.20 -14.97
CA TRP A 94 -21.01 22.76 -16.35
C TRP A 94 -21.69 23.79 -17.27
N TYR A 95 -20.90 24.62 -17.96
CA TYR A 95 -21.44 25.50 -18.99
C TYR A 95 -21.98 24.65 -20.16
N ASN A 96 -23.29 24.55 -20.24
CA ASN A 96 -23.97 23.90 -21.36
C ASN A 96 -23.83 24.80 -22.60
N THR A 97 -22.97 24.42 -23.53
CA THR A 97 -22.86 25.06 -24.84
C THR A 97 -24.08 24.69 -25.69
N PHE A 98 -25.23 25.31 -25.43
CA PHE A 98 -26.38 25.26 -26.34
C PHE A 98 -26.08 26.14 -27.56
N TYR A 99 -25.57 25.54 -28.64
CA TYR A 99 -25.55 26.16 -29.96
C TYR A 99 -27.00 26.25 -30.45
N SER A 100 -27.62 27.43 -30.34
CA SER A 100 -28.89 27.71 -30.97
C SER A 100 -28.70 27.74 -32.48
N ARG A 101 -29.02 26.63 -33.15
CA ARG A 101 -29.16 26.57 -34.60
C ARG A 101 -30.49 27.24 -34.97
N SER A 102 -30.44 28.50 -35.36
CA SER A 102 -31.51 29.17 -36.08
C SER A 102 -30.92 30.30 -36.91
N TYR A 103 -30.67 30.02 -38.18
CA TYR A 103 -30.74 31.05 -39.20
C TYR A 103 -31.60 30.51 -40.34
N ASN A 104 -32.85 30.96 -40.33
CA ASN A 104 -33.75 30.88 -41.47
C ASN A 104 -33.20 31.80 -42.58
N ARG A 105 -32.98 31.25 -43.77
CA ARG A 105 -33.43 31.85 -45.02
C ARG A 105 -33.60 30.78 -46.08
#